data_AF-A0A965GA73-F1
#
_entry.id   AF-A0A965GA73-F1
#
_cell.length_a   1.000
_cell.length_b   1.000
_cell.length_c   1.000
_cell.angle_alpha   90.00
_cell.angle_beta   90.00
_cell.angle_gamma   90.00
#
_symmetry.space_group_name_H-M   'P 1'
#
loop_
_entity.id
_entity.type
_entity.pdbx_description
1 polymer ?
#
loop_
_entity_poly.entity_id
_entity_poly.type
_entity_poly.pdbx_seq_one_letter_code
_entity_poly.pdbx_strand_id
1 'polypeptide(L)'
;KLPLFWWQAFDHVMSPGIHNGRFQSGNFGDEASEQLVARLTEAKPRPNLPGERKLLAIGSVLHRANSGDIVWGSGLKSENALDNHPGGDILVTAVRGPMTLDVLKKAGWDTSRVTEMFDPGVLMQYLWANEVKKQSASANQSRGKIRILPHFRDEIVFKRWHHEMMNSFISADNDPLTVLKQMIGAEIVYSSSLHGIIFAESLGIPAIWLDSPGKEGHFKYLDYYAGTGRYGIKAAANLGEALKMNPPELPKFDYEKLLATFPAKEIEELKNNSRPGVEELLWAAHGVKDFDRKFDIGFSRDMEKQPEATWVKGNNASLTIMPMNLGRAYGSIRLQLRSCDTRLSGGNQQVTVTTSAGSQATVNWASGDMRNKEVVLPIDSQSMSKGLTIHLAAAKSGPQLSWKNPTRFGSVGVVSIRTN
;
A
#
# COMPACT_ATOMS: atom_id res chain seq x y z
N LYS A 1 -4.48 8.22 8.89
CA LYS A 1 -3.75 7.34 7.95
C LYS A 1 -3.78 7.99 6.58
N LEU A 2 -2.72 7.90 5.79
CA LEU A 2 -2.61 8.57 4.50
C LEU A 2 -2.91 7.60 3.32
N PRO A 3 -3.89 7.88 2.44
CA PRO A 3 -4.09 7.10 1.23
C PRO A 3 -2.90 7.25 0.28
N LEU A 4 -2.23 6.14 0.01
CA LEU A 4 -1.09 6.03 -0.89
C LEU A 4 -1.34 4.87 -1.85
N PHE A 5 -1.01 5.06 -3.12
CA PHE A 5 -0.94 3.97 -4.09
C PHE A 5 0.50 3.50 -4.24
N TRP A 6 0.72 2.21 -4.04
CA TRP A 6 1.93 1.51 -4.41
C TRP A 6 1.60 0.06 -4.80
N TRP A 7 2.49 -0.58 -5.55
CA TRP A 7 2.30 -1.99 -5.90
C TRP A 7 2.74 -2.87 -4.74
N GLN A 8 1.77 -3.36 -3.97
CA GLN A 8 2.03 -4.29 -2.86
C GLN A 8 2.30 -5.68 -3.41
N ALA A 9 3.56 -6.10 -3.42
CA ALA A 9 3.97 -7.35 -4.05
C ALA A 9 3.80 -8.57 -3.15
N PHE A 10 3.59 -8.39 -1.84
CA PHE A 10 3.43 -9.51 -0.89
C PHE A 10 2.42 -10.55 -1.39
N ASP A 11 2.80 -11.83 -1.34
CA ASP A 11 2.01 -12.98 -1.82
C ASP A 11 1.78 -13.04 -3.36
N HIS A 12 2.28 -12.08 -4.13
CA HIS A 12 2.30 -12.21 -5.60
C HIS A 12 3.36 -13.20 -6.07
N VAL A 13 3.08 -13.88 -7.19
CA VAL A 13 4.03 -14.79 -7.84
C VAL A 13 5.16 -13.99 -8.49
N MET A 14 6.40 -14.33 -8.16
CA MET A 14 7.60 -13.60 -8.60
C MET A 14 7.95 -13.86 -10.06
N SER A 15 7.83 -15.11 -10.55
CA SER A 15 8.13 -15.41 -11.96
C SER A 15 7.10 -16.38 -12.55
N PRO A 16 5.88 -15.89 -12.85
CA PRO A 16 4.83 -16.70 -13.44
C PRO A 16 5.33 -17.41 -14.71
N GLY A 17 5.14 -18.73 -14.78
CA GLY A 17 5.60 -19.55 -15.91
C GLY A 17 7.03 -20.10 -15.80
N ILE A 18 7.82 -19.66 -14.82
CA ILE A 18 9.15 -20.22 -14.50
C ILE A 18 9.12 -20.94 -13.13
N HIS A 19 8.50 -20.31 -12.13
CA HIS A 19 8.25 -20.92 -10.82
C HIS A 19 7.09 -20.22 -10.09
N ASN A 20 6.50 -20.89 -9.12
CA ASN A 20 5.40 -20.35 -8.31
C ASN A 20 5.88 -19.75 -6.98
N GLY A 21 7.16 -19.34 -6.89
CA GLY A 21 7.68 -18.63 -5.73
C GLY A 21 6.92 -17.31 -5.52
N ARG A 22 6.53 -17.03 -4.28
CA ARG A 22 5.76 -15.84 -3.90
C ARG A 22 6.60 -14.92 -3.04
N PHE A 23 6.42 -13.61 -3.21
CA PHE A 23 7.05 -12.60 -2.35
C PHE A 23 6.67 -12.84 -0.88
N GLN A 24 7.69 -12.93 -0.03
CA GLN A 24 7.57 -13.07 1.42
C GLN A 24 7.61 -11.71 2.12
N SER A 25 8.35 -10.75 1.56
CA SER A 25 8.49 -9.40 2.09
C SER A 25 7.76 -8.39 1.20
N GLY A 26 7.99 -8.43 -0.11
CA GLY A 26 7.49 -7.46 -1.07
C GLY A 26 8.61 -6.95 -2.00
N ASN A 27 8.26 -6.13 -3.00
CA ASN A 27 9.23 -5.57 -3.93
C ASN A 27 9.90 -4.35 -3.30
N PHE A 28 11.21 -4.41 -3.03
CA PHE A 28 11.94 -3.34 -2.35
C PHE A 28 11.79 -1.95 -2.99
N GLY A 29 11.58 -1.89 -4.31
CA GLY A 29 11.43 -0.65 -5.02
C GLY A 29 10.04 -0.03 -4.83
N ASP A 30 8.99 -0.84 -4.94
CA ASP A 30 7.61 -0.36 -4.79
C ASP A 30 7.25 -0.11 -3.32
N GLU A 31 7.74 -0.94 -2.40
CA GLU A 31 7.54 -0.76 -0.94
C GLU A 31 8.30 0.45 -0.38
N ALA A 32 9.30 0.98 -1.10
CA ALA A 32 10.01 2.20 -0.70
C ALA A 32 9.06 3.40 -0.61
N SER A 33 8.00 3.41 -1.43
CA SER A 33 6.97 4.46 -1.42
C SER A 33 6.30 4.58 -0.06
N GLU A 34 5.85 3.46 0.51
CA GLU A 34 5.23 3.43 1.82
C GLU A 34 6.17 3.96 2.91
N GLN A 35 7.40 3.43 2.95
CA GLN A 35 8.35 3.81 4.00
C GLN A 35 8.71 5.29 3.93
N LEU A 36 9.02 5.79 2.72
CA LEU A 36 9.43 7.16 2.51
C LEU A 36 8.33 8.14 2.90
N VAL A 37 7.10 7.88 2.45
CA VAL A 37 5.97 8.74 2.77
C VAL A 37 5.64 8.69 4.27
N ALA A 38 5.74 7.52 4.91
CA ALA A 38 5.57 7.41 6.36
C ALA A 38 6.58 8.25 7.13
N ARG A 39 7.84 8.27 6.67
CA ARG A 39 8.94 9.02 7.28
C ARG A 39 8.77 10.53 7.13
N LEU A 40 8.33 11.00 5.96
CA LEU A 40 8.16 12.42 5.67
C LEU A 40 6.94 13.04 6.37
N THR A 41 5.87 12.27 6.54
CA THR A 41 4.57 12.79 7.00
C THR A 41 4.25 12.49 8.46
N GLU A 42 5.07 11.65 9.10
CA GLU A 42 4.83 11.04 10.42
C GLU A 42 3.46 10.33 10.51
N ALA A 43 2.84 10.03 9.36
CA ALA A 43 1.54 9.40 9.27
C ALA A 43 1.69 8.02 8.66
N LYS A 44 0.97 7.04 9.22
CA LYS A 44 0.93 5.69 8.66
C LYS A 44 0.22 5.70 7.29
N PRO A 45 0.91 5.37 6.18
CA PRO A 45 0.26 5.21 4.89
C PRO A 45 -0.65 3.99 4.90
N ARG A 46 -1.59 3.97 3.98
CA ARG A 46 -2.47 2.84 3.75
C ARG A 46 -2.84 2.77 2.28
N PRO A 47 -3.20 1.58 1.78
CA PRO A 47 -3.75 1.48 0.44
C PRO A 47 -5.04 2.28 0.32
N ASN A 48 -5.22 2.93 -0.82
CA ASN A 48 -6.40 3.73 -1.12
C ASN A 48 -7.65 2.85 -1.30
N LEU A 49 -8.81 3.44 -1.04
CA LEU A 49 -10.10 2.86 -1.39
C LEU A 49 -10.46 3.15 -2.86
N PRO A 50 -11.40 2.39 -3.47
CA PRO A 50 -11.97 2.77 -4.77
C PRO A 50 -12.53 4.19 -4.73
N GLY A 51 -12.20 5.00 -5.74
CA GLY A 51 -12.64 6.40 -5.85
C GLY A 51 -12.00 7.38 -4.85
N GLU A 52 -11.14 6.92 -3.95
CA GLU A 52 -10.48 7.77 -2.97
C GLU A 52 -9.31 8.53 -3.59
N ARG A 53 -9.23 9.84 -3.30
CA ARG A 53 -8.07 10.67 -3.56
C ARG A 53 -6.83 10.07 -2.91
N LYS A 54 -5.74 9.98 -3.63
CA LYS A 54 -4.51 9.35 -3.13
C LYS A 54 -3.24 10.05 -3.60
N LEU A 55 -2.16 9.80 -2.87
CA LEU A 55 -0.81 10.08 -3.33
C LEU A 55 -0.32 8.92 -4.21
N LEU A 56 0.35 9.23 -5.31
CA LEU A 56 1.21 8.32 -6.07
C LEU A 56 2.64 8.87 -5.96
N ALA A 57 3.50 8.11 -5.29
CA ALA A 57 4.91 8.43 -5.14
C ALA A 57 5.77 7.21 -5.45
N ILE A 58 6.94 7.42 -6.08
CA ILE A 58 7.88 6.37 -6.51
C ILE A 58 7.26 5.40 -7.54
N GLY A 59 8.11 4.76 -8.35
CA GLY A 59 7.70 3.68 -9.22
C GLY A 59 6.92 4.10 -10.47
N SER A 60 6.59 3.11 -11.28
CA SER A 60 5.98 3.32 -12.61
C SER A 60 4.46 3.13 -12.58
N VAL A 61 3.79 3.94 -11.77
CA VAL A 61 2.38 3.76 -11.36
C VAL A 61 1.43 4.84 -11.86
N LEU A 62 1.88 5.82 -12.65
CA LEU A 62 1.06 6.97 -13.04
C LEU A 62 -0.21 6.61 -13.85
N HIS A 63 -0.23 5.47 -14.53
CA HIS A 63 -1.43 4.92 -15.18
C HIS A 63 -2.57 4.55 -14.22
N ARG A 64 -2.37 4.73 -12.90
CA ARG A 64 -3.36 4.48 -11.82
C ARG A 64 -3.85 5.76 -11.16
N ALA A 65 -3.35 6.92 -11.59
CA ALA A 65 -3.79 8.22 -11.07
C ALA A 65 -5.18 8.55 -11.62
N ASN A 66 -6.08 9.04 -10.78
CA ASN A 66 -7.41 9.51 -11.15
C ASN A 66 -7.50 11.02 -10.90
N SER A 67 -8.52 11.66 -11.46
CA SER A 67 -8.83 13.06 -11.13
C SER A 67 -8.95 13.25 -9.62
N GLY A 68 -8.36 14.33 -9.11
CA GLY A 68 -8.19 14.67 -7.70
C GLY A 68 -6.85 14.20 -7.12
N ASP A 69 -6.17 13.22 -7.70
CA ASP A 69 -4.96 12.64 -7.10
C ASP A 69 -3.76 13.59 -7.07
N ILE A 70 -2.78 13.20 -6.25
CA ILE A 70 -1.51 13.90 -6.10
C ILE A 70 -0.39 12.99 -6.61
N VAL A 71 0.50 13.53 -7.44
CA VAL A 71 1.66 12.84 -8.00
C VAL A 71 2.94 13.53 -7.55
N TRP A 72 3.87 12.72 -7.03
CA TRP A 72 5.19 13.19 -6.63
C TRP A 72 6.28 12.18 -7.02
N GLY A 73 6.97 12.47 -8.12
CA GLY A 73 8.18 11.79 -8.59
C GLY A 73 7.96 10.39 -9.19
N SER A 74 6.73 9.90 -9.28
CA SER A 74 6.41 8.67 -10.02
C SER A 74 6.61 8.84 -11.54
N GLY A 75 6.70 7.71 -12.25
CA GLY A 75 6.86 7.66 -13.70
C GLY A 75 5.91 6.70 -14.41
N LEU A 76 6.14 6.50 -15.71
CA LEU A 76 5.40 5.55 -16.57
C LEU A 76 6.28 4.37 -17.02
N LYS A 77 5.65 3.31 -17.54
CA LYS A 77 6.34 2.13 -18.10
C LYS A 77 6.60 2.24 -19.61
N SER A 78 5.87 3.10 -20.30
CA SER A 78 5.91 3.27 -21.76
C SER A 78 5.29 4.60 -22.16
N GLU A 79 5.54 5.00 -23.41
CA GLU A 79 4.99 6.23 -24.01
C GLU A 79 3.46 6.19 -24.17
N ASN A 80 2.91 5.00 -24.43
CA ASN A 80 1.48 4.77 -24.63
C ASN A 80 0.70 4.44 -23.35
N ALA A 81 1.35 4.58 -22.18
CA ALA A 81 0.77 4.16 -20.91
C ALA A 81 -0.48 4.95 -20.50
N LEU A 82 -0.73 6.11 -21.13
CA LEU A 82 -1.89 6.97 -20.88
C LEU A 82 -2.82 7.12 -22.10
N ASP A 83 -2.66 6.35 -23.18
CA ASP A 83 -3.47 6.50 -24.41
C ASP A 83 -4.98 6.38 -24.16
N ASN A 84 -5.38 5.54 -23.20
CA ASN A 84 -6.77 5.34 -22.79
C ASN A 84 -7.11 6.04 -21.45
N HIS A 85 -6.23 6.91 -20.97
CA HIS A 85 -6.35 7.59 -19.69
C HIS A 85 -6.29 9.10 -19.90
N PRO A 86 -7.41 9.75 -20.26
CA PRO A 86 -7.42 11.19 -20.41
C PRO A 86 -7.01 11.84 -19.08
N GLY A 87 -6.37 13.01 -19.17
CA GLY A 87 -6.04 13.82 -18.00
C GLY A 87 -7.26 14.21 -17.16
N GLY A 88 -6.99 14.80 -16.01
CA GLY A 88 -7.98 15.31 -15.08
C GLY A 88 -7.35 16.33 -14.15
N ASP A 89 -8.07 16.71 -13.11
CA ASP A 89 -7.56 17.61 -12.06
C ASP A 89 -6.56 16.85 -11.16
N ILE A 90 -5.37 16.59 -11.67
CA ILE A 90 -4.30 15.85 -10.98
C ILE A 90 -3.19 16.83 -10.62
N LEU A 91 -2.87 16.92 -9.33
CA LEU A 91 -1.76 17.75 -8.87
C LEU A 91 -0.44 17.02 -9.12
N VAL A 92 0.37 17.51 -10.06
CA VAL A 92 1.70 16.97 -10.34
C VAL A 92 2.77 17.95 -9.85
N THR A 93 3.53 17.59 -8.83
CA THR A 93 4.61 18.46 -8.30
C THR A 93 6.02 18.01 -8.69
N ALA A 94 6.19 16.73 -9.00
CA ALA A 94 7.41 16.19 -9.58
C ALA A 94 7.06 14.93 -10.39
N VAL A 95 7.91 14.59 -11.36
CA VAL A 95 7.86 13.32 -12.09
C VAL A 95 9.25 12.73 -12.19
N ARG A 96 9.38 11.45 -12.52
CA ARG A 96 10.69 10.80 -12.59
C ARG A 96 11.66 11.43 -13.59
N GLY A 97 11.16 11.85 -14.76
CA GLY A 97 11.99 12.31 -15.86
C GLY A 97 11.20 13.01 -16.98
N PRO A 98 11.92 13.55 -17.98
CA PRO A 98 11.35 14.35 -19.04
C PRO A 98 10.47 13.54 -20.00
N MET A 99 10.75 12.24 -20.20
CA MET A 99 9.93 11.42 -21.07
C MET A 99 8.54 11.20 -20.45
N THR A 100 8.48 10.97 -19.14
CA THR A 100 7.20 10.95 -18.41
C THR A 100 6.50 12.30 -18.53
N LEU A 101 7.21 13.41 -18.32
CA LEU A 101 6.64 14.77 -18.43
C LEU A 101 6.00 15.02 -19.79
N ASP A 102 6.63 14.59 -20.88
CA ASP A 102 6.10 14.75 -22.23
C ASP A 102 4.84 13.93 -22.46
N VAL A 103 4.76 12.70 -21.92
CA VAL A 103 3.54 11.88 -21.99
C VAL A 103 2.40 12.54 -21.22
N LEU A 104 2.67 13.12 -20.04
CA LEU A 104 1.65 13.85 -19.27
C LEU A 104 1.11 15.07 -20.03
N LYS A 105 1.99 15.86 -20.64
CA LYS A 105 1.61 17.02 -21.47
C LYS A 105 0.75 16.59 -22.66
N LYS A 106 1.13 15.53 -23.38
CA LYS A 106 0.35 14.99 -24.49
C LYS A 106 -1.04 14.49 -24.06
N ALA A 107 -1.14 13.92 -22.86
CA ALA A 107 -2.39 13.48 -22.26
C ALA A 107 -3.25 14.64 -21.68
N GLY A 108 -2.77 15.89 -21.76
CA GLY A 108 -3.49 17.08 -21.31
C GLY A 108 -3.45 17.34 -19.79
N TRP A 109 -2.47 16.77 -19.07
CA TRP A 109 -2.32 17.02 -17.64
C TRP A 109 -1.68 18.38 -17.38
N ASP A 110 -2.11 19.07 -16.31
CA ASP A 110 -1.40 20.26 -15.84
C ASP A 110 -0.07 19.85 -15.20
N THR A 111 1.02 20.36 -15.79
CA THR A 111 2.39 20.10 -15.36
C THR A 111 3.12 21.39 -14.95
N SER A 112 2.38 22.50 -14.79
CA SER A 112 2.93 23.82 -14.47
C SER A 112 3.68 23.88 -13.13
N ARG A 113 3.36 22.98 -12.21
CA ARG A 113 4.00 22.87 -10.88
C ARG A 113 5.23 21.97 -10.85
N VAL A 114 5.58 21.31 -11.95
CA VAL A 114 6.76 20.44 -12.02
C VAL A 114 8.01 21.29 -12.17
N THR A 115 8.76 21.47 -11.09
CA THR A 115 10.05 22.20 -11.10
C THR A 115 11.27 21.26 -11.12
N GLU A 116 11.13 20.07 -10.54
CA GLU A 116 12.19 19.05 -10.50
C GLU A 116 11.73 17.73 -11.10
N MET A 117 12.70 16.95 -11.59
CA MET A 117 12.49 15.62 -12.12
C MET A 117 13.41 14.62 -11.43
N PHE A 118 12.83 13.66 -10.71
CA PHE A 118 13.55 12.65 -9.96
C PHE A 118 12.62 11.51 -9.52
N ASP A 119 13.19 10.35 -9.26
CA ASP A 119 12.49 9.29 -8.52
C ASP A 119 12.71 9.49 -7.01
N PRO A 120 11.67 9.58 -6.16
CA PRO A 120 11.84 9.82 -4.73
C PRO A 120 12.64 8.72 -4.01
N GLY A 121 12.84 7.55 -4.62
CA GLY A 121 13.74 6.53 -4.12
C GLY A 121 15.17 7.03 -3.86
N VAL A 122 15.63 8.09 -4.54
CA VAL A 122 16.95 8.72 -4.26
C VAL A 122 17.05 9.34 -2.88
N LEU A 123 15.91 9.68 -2.26
CA LEU A 123 15.84 10.30 -0.93
C LEU A 123 15.98 9.27 0.20
N MET A 124 15.88 7.97 -0.09
CA MET A 124 15.93 6.93 0.94
C MET A 124 17.25 6.98 1.72
N GLN A 125 18.39 7.16 1.05
CA GLN A 125 19.68 7.25 1.76
C GLN A 125 19.75 8.49 2.68
N TYR A 126 19.13 9.60 2.25
CA TYR A 126 19.12 10.86 2.98
C TYR A 126 18.24 10.79 4.23
N LEU A 127 17.03 10.23 4.09
CA LEU A 127 16.05 10.11 5.18
C LEU A 127 16.43 9.06 6.25
N TRP A 128 17.25 8.07 5.87
CA TRP A 128 17.79 7.02 6.75
C TRP A 128 19.32 7.13 6.92
N ALA A 129 19.88 8.33 6.79
CA ALA A 129 21.34 8.52 6.83
C ALA A 129 21.98 7.95 8.11
N ASN A 130 21.30 8.02 9.26
CA ASN A 130 21.81 7.48 10.52
C ASN A 130 21.83 5.95 10.54
N GLU A 131 20.77 5.32 10.03
CA GLU A 131 20.62 3.87 9.93
C GLU A 131 21.59 3.28 8.91
N VAL A 132 21.83 4.00 7.82
CA VAL A 132 22.82 3.65 6.80
C VAL A 132 24.24 3.80 7.36
N LYS A 133 24.56 4.91 8.04
CA LYS A 133 25.90 5.14 8.65
C LYS A 133 26.28 4.10 9.70
N LYS A 134 25.31 3.53 10.41
CA LYS A 134 25.54 2.45 11.39
C LYS A 134 25.90 1.11 10.75
N GLN A 135 25.65 0.94 9.45
CA GLN A 135 25.96 -0.29 8.74
C GLN A 135 27.46 -0.36 8.43
N SER A 136 28.16 -1.33 9.02
CA SER A 136 29.57 -1.59 8.68
C SER A 136 29.70 -2.29 7.33
N ALA A 137 30.65 -1.85 6.50
CA ALA A 137 31.02 -2.55 5.27
C ALA A 137 31.48 -4.00 5.52
N SER A 138 32.11 -4.26 6.68
CA SER A 138 32.54 -5.61 7.06
C SER A 138 31.37 -6.58 7.25
N ALA A 139 30.18 -6.09 7.59
CA ALA A 139 28.98 -6.91 7.70
C ALA A 139 28.55 -7.53 6.35
N ASN A 140 29.03 -6.96 5.23
CA ASN A 140 28.76 -7.45 3.88
C ASN A 140 30.02 -8.03 3.21
N GLN A 141 31.09 -8.34 3.96
CA GLN A 141 32.37 -8.78 3.37
C GLN A 141 32.22 -10.06 2.53
N SER A 142 31.36 -10.99 2.95
CA SER A 142 31.09 -12.25 2.21
C SER A 142 30.49 -12.05 0.82
N ARG A 143 29.90 -10.87 0.56
CA ARG A 143 29.30 -10.51 -0.74
C ARG A 143 30.32 -9.95 -1.73
N GLY A 144 31.55 -9.69 -1.29
CA GLY A 144 32.62 -9.11 -2.09
C GLY A 144 32.40 -7.62 -2.39
N LYS A 145 33.00 -7.14 -3.48
CA LYS A 145 32.95 -5.73 -3.92
C LYS A 145 31.84 -5.45 -4.96
N ILE A 146 31.28 -6.50 -5.56
CA ILE A 146 30.24 -6.41 -6.58
C ILE A 146 28.88 -6.71 -5.95
N ARG A 147 27.84 -6.00 -6.37
CA ARG A 147 26.43 -6.35 -6.08
C ARG A 147 25.65 -6.52 -7.37
N ILE A 148 24.78 -7.51 -7.39
CA ILE A 148 23.89 -7.79 -8.52
C ILE A 148 22.45 -7.71 -8.02
N LEU A 149 21.67 -6.79 -8.58
CA LEU A 149 20.27 -6.55 -8.24
C LEU A 149 19.38 -6.85 -9.44
N PRO A 150 18.94 -8.11 -9.61
CA PRO A 150 18.00 -8.45 -10.66
C PRO A 150 16.64 -7.81 -10.41
N HIS A 151 15.91 -7.53 -11.49
CA HIS A 151 14.47 -7.42 -11.41
C HIS A 151 13.88 -8.75 -10.90
N PHE A 152 12.75 -8.70 -10.19
CA PHE A 152 12.17 -9.89 -9.56
C PHE A 152 11.84 -11.04 -10.54
N ARG A 153 11.63 -10.72 -11.83
CA ARG A 153 11.43 -11.71 -12.91
C ARG A 153 12.74 -12.33 -13.41
N ASP A 154 13.86 -11.65 -13.22
CA ASP A 154 15.16 -12.04 -13.74
C ASP A 154 15.99 -12.82 -12.71
N GLU A 155 15.60 -12.73 -11.42
CA GLU A 155 16.42 -13.20 -10.30
C GLU A 155 16.86 -14.66 -10.43
N ILE A 156 15.93 -15.55 -10.77
CA ILE A 156 16.24 -16.98 -10.95
C ILE A 156 17.13 -17.20 -12.16
N VAL A 157 16.86 -16.51 -13.25
CA VAL A 157 17.59 -16.68 -14.50
C VAL A 157 19.04 -16.26 -14.30
N PHE A 158 19.29 -15.09 -13.71
CA PHE A 158 20.64 -14.63 -13.42
C PHE A 158 21.36 -15.50 -12.40
N LYS A 159 20.70 -15.94 -11.32
CA LYS A 159 21.32 -16.85 -10.33
C LYS A 159 21.72 -18.19 -10.95
N ARG A 160 20.95 -18.70 -11.93
CA ARG A 160 21.29 -19.93 -12.65
C ARG A 160 22.46 -19.74 -13.61
N TRP A 161 22.50 -18.61 -14.33
CA TRP A 161 23.58 -18.31 -15.27
C TRP A 161 24.90 -17.96 -14.56
N HIS A 162 24.82 -17.38 -13.36
CA HIS A 162 25.96 -16.85 -12.62
C HIS A 162 26.04 -17.42 -11.19
N HIS A 163 25.93 -18.74 -11.06
CA HIS A 163 25.96 -19.44 -9.79
C HIS A 163 27.26 -19.20 -8.99
N GLU A 164 28.37 -18.93 -9.68
CA GLU A 164 29.66 -18.56 -9.12
C GLU A 164 29.64 -17.21 -8.37
N MET A 165 28.65 -16.35 -8.67
CA MET A 165 28.47 -15.03 -8.04
C MET A 165 27.33 -15.01 -7.01
N MET A 166 26.88 -16.16 -6.51
CA MET A 166 25.67 -16.26 -5.66
C MET A 166 25.67 -15.29 -4.47
N ASN A 167 26.82 -15.06 -3.84
CA ASN A 167 26.94 -14.16 -2.68
C ASN A 167 26.78 -12.67 -3.05
N SER A 168 27.02 -12.30 -4.31
CA SER A 168 26.88 -10.91 -4.79
C SER A 168 25.43 -10.53 -5.08
N PHE A 169 24.51 -11.48 -5.16
CA PHE A 169 23.09 -11.20 -5.40
C PHE A 169 22.39 -10.61 -4.18
N ILE A 170 21.62 -9.54 -4.42
CA ILE A 170 20.62 -9.01 -3.48
C ILE A 170 19.24 -9.26 -4.11
N SER A 171 18.35 -9.91 -3.35
CA SER A 171 17.01 -10.25 -3.85
C SER A 171 16.11 -9.01 -3.94
N ALA A 172 15.21 -9.03 -4.92
CA ALA A 172 14.18 -8.00 -5.04
C ALA A 172 13.03 -8.19 -4.01
N ASP A 173 12.88 -9.38 -3.45
CA ASP A 173 11.93 -9.68 -2.36
C ASP A 173 12.55 -9.35 -1.00
N ASN A 174 12.63 -8.05 -0.70
CA ASN A 174 13.32 -7.58 0.48
C ASN A 174 12.83 -6.20 0.90
N ASP A 175 13.09 -5.86 2.16
CA ASP A 175 12.82 -4.54 2.72
C ASP A 175 13.74 -3.47 2.08
N PRO A 176 13.22 -2.30 1.67
CA PRO A 176 13.98 -1.21 1.05
C PRO A 176 15.24 -0.79 1.84
N LEU A 177 15.11 -0.59 3.16
CA LEU A 177 16.24 -0.19 4.01
C LEU A 177 17.29 -1.31 4.13
N THR A 178 16.84 -2.56 4.16
CA THR A 178 17.70 -3.74 4.16
C THR A 178 18.50 -3.84 2.86
N VAL A 179 17.88 -3.57 1.71
CA VAL A 179 18.57 -3.52 0.41
C VAL A 179 19.66 -2.44 0.41
N LEU A 180 19.36 -1.23 0.86
CA LEU A 180 20.36 -0.15 1.00
C LEU A 180 21.54 -0.59 1.86
N LYS A 181 21.27 -1.19 3.02
CA LYS A 181 22.32 -1.70 3.92
C LYS A 181 23.15 -2.81 3.29
N GLN A 182 22.57 -3.68 2.47
CA GLN A 182 23.30 -4.74 1.78
C GLN A 182 24.21 -4.24 0.64
N MET A 183 23.92 -3.05 0.10
CA MET A 183 24.79 -2.38 -0.88
C MET A 183 26.06 -1.78 -0.25
N ILE A 184 26.06 -1.50 1.06
CA ILE A 184 27.23 -0.91 1.74
C ILE A 184 28.46 -1.80 1.61
N GLY A 185 29.58 -1.19 1.21
CA GLY A 185 30.85 -1.86 0.91
C GLY A 185 30.98 -2.35 -0.53
N ALA A 186 29.99 -2.12 -1.40
CA ALA A 186 30.13 -2.35 -2.83
C ALA A 186 30.92 -1.23 -3.52
N GLU A 187 31.74 -1.60 -4.49
CA GLU A 187 32.41 -0.66 -5.41
C GLU A 187 31.59 -0.43 -6.68
N ILE A 188 30.71 -1.37 -7.03
CA ILE A 188 29.83 -1.28 -8.20
C ILE A 188 28.58 -2.15 -8.04
N VAL A 189 27.48 -1.68 -8.62
CA VAL A 189 26.20 -2.39 -8.70
C VAL A 189 25.85 -2.69 -10.16
N TYR A 190 25.47 -3.92 -10.45
CA TYR A 190 24.85 -4.31 -11.73
C TYR A 190 23.38 -4.58 -11.49
N SER A 191 22.49 -3.95 -12.23
CA SER A 191 21.06 -4.10 -11.93
C SER A 191 20.18 -4.10 -13.17
N SER A 192 19.29 -5.10 -13.25
CA SER A 192 18.15 -5.08 -14.16
C SER A 192 16.89 -4.52 -13.49
N SER A 193 16.95 -4.14 -12.21
CA SER A 193 15.90 -3.39 -11.51
C SER A 193 16.21 -1.89 -11.53
N LEU A 194 15.28 -1.05 -11.99
CA LEU A 194 15.48 0.40 -11.98
C LEU A 194 15.78 0.93 -10.56
N HIS A 195 15.02 0.48 -9.55
CA HIS A 195 15.27 0.92 -8.17
C HIS A 195 16.61 0.41 -7.62
N GLY A 196 17.18 -0.66 -8.18
CA GLY A 196 18.53 -1.09 -7.82
C GLY A 196 19.59 -0.07 -8.29
N ILE A 197 19.39 0.53 -9.47
CA ILE A 197 20.23 1.62 -9.99
C ILE A 197 20.04 2.88 -9.13
N ILE A 198 18.78 3.29 -8.91
CA ILE A 198 18.43 4.48 -8.12
C ILE A 198 19.04 4.41 -6.71
N PHE A 199 18.90 3.28 -6.02
CA PHE A 199 19.43 3.12 -4.67
C PHE A 199 20.95 3.13 -4.64
N ALA A 200 21.61 2.45 -5.58
CA ALA A 200 23.06 2.45 -5.68
C ALA A 200 23.62 3.86 -5.91
N GLU A 201 23.05 4.59 -6.87
CA GLU A 201 23.49 5.94 -7.19
C GLU A 201 23.20 6.92 -6.05
N SER A 202 22.09 6.74 -5.32
CA SER A 202 21.83 7.53 -4.11
C SER A 202 22.93 7.37 -3.05
N LEU A 203 23.49 6.16 -2.91
CA LEU A 203 24.61 5.87 -2.01
C LEU A 203 25.97 6.33 -2.55
N GLY A 204 26.02 6.91 -3.74
CA GLY A 204 27.27 7.25 -4.43
C GLY A 204 28.01 6.02 -4.97
N ILE A 205 27.32 4.89 -5.16
CA ILE A 205 27.89 3.67 -5.72
C ILE A 205 27.58 3.65 -7.23
N PRO A 206 28.60 3.54 -8.10
CA PRO A 206 28.38 3.42 -9.55
C PRO A 206 27.49 2.24 -9.90
N ALA A 207 26.58 2.42 -10.85
CA ALA A 207 25.63 1.40 -11.27
C ALA A 207 25.65 1.19 -12.78
N ILE A 208 25.61 -0.07 -13.22
CA ILE A 208 25.47 -0.45 -14.62
C ILE A 208 24.09 -1.06 -14.83
N TRP A 209 23.36 -0.50 -15.80
CA TRP A 209 22.07 -1.01 -16.24
C TRP A 209 22.26 -2.33 -17.00
N LEU A 210 21.73 -3.42 -16.43
CA LEU A 210 21.59 -4.70 -17.10
C LEU A 210 20.23 -4.77 -17.81
N ASP A 211 20.23 -5.27 -19.04
CA ASP A 211 18.98 -5.57 -19.72
C ASP A 211 18.26 -6.74 -19.02
N SER A 212 16.93 -6.73 -19.09
CA SER A 212 16.09 -7.69 -18.40
C SER A 212 15.70 -8.85 -19.32
N PRO A 213 16.12 -10.10 -19.04
CA PRO A 213 15.62 -11.28 -19.75
C PRO A 213 14.09 -11.41 -19.66
N GLY A 214 13.49 -10.91 -18.57
CA GLY A 214 12.06 -10.80 -18.36
C GLY A 214 11.34 -9.73 -19.20
N LYS A 215 12.04 -9.08 -20.13
CA LYS A 215 11.55 -8.06 -21.07
C LYS A 215 10.94 -6.84 -20.38
N GLU A 216 11.59 -6.33 -19.34
CA GLU A 216 11.22 -5.04 -18.77
C GLU A 216 11.42 -3.90 -19.78
N GLY A 217 10.46 -2.98 -19.84
CA GLY A 217 10.49 -1.86 -20.77
C GLY A 217 11.64 -0.89 -20.48
N HIS A 218 12.36 -0.48 -21.52
CA HIS A 218 13.51 0.44 -21.42
C HIS A 218 13.12 1.88 -21.06
N PHE A 219 11.89 2.29 -21.38
CA PHE A 219 11.38 3.65 -21.16
C PHE A 219 11.66 4.18 -19.75
N LYS A 220 11.39 3.38 -18.71
CA LYS A 220 11.56 3.82 -17.32
C LYS A 220 13.02 4.12 -16.94
N TYR A 221 13.98 3.41 -17.55
CA TYR A 221 15.40 3.59 -17.31
C TYR A 221 15.91 4.83 -18.03
N LEU A 222 15.56 4.97 -19.32
CA LEU A 222 15.91 6.13 -20.13
C LEU A 222 15.34 7.42 -19.54
N ASP A 223 14.09 7.37 -19.06
CA ASP A 223 13.42 8.48 -18.38
C ASP A 223 14.16 8.90 -17.10
N TYR A 224 14.60 7.95 -16.27
CA TYR A 224 15.42 8.25 -15.09
C TYR A 224 16.78 8.86 -15.45
N TYR A 225 17.51 8.26 -16.39
CA TYR A 225 18.80 8.79 -16.83
C TYR A 225 18.65 10.22 -17.38
N ALA A 226 17.64 10.45 -18.24
CA ALA A 226 17.34 11.77 -18.78
C ALA A 226 16.93 12.77 -17.67
N GLY A 227 16.20 12.33 -16.64
CA GLY A 227 15.87 13.16 -15.46
C GLY A 227 17.10 13.62 -14.68
N THR A 228 18.19 12.86 -14.75
CA THR A 228 19.50 13.23 -14.17
C THR A 228 20.46 13.88 -15.17
N GLY A 229 19.97 14.30 -16.35
CA GLY A 229 20.77 14.96 -17.38
C GLY A 229 21.72 14.03 -18.15
N ARG A 230 21.54 12.71 -18.04
CA ARG A 230 22.39 11.70 -18.68
C ARG A 230 21.66 11.08 -19.87
N TYR A 231 22.28 11.17 -21.04
CA TYR A 231 21.69 10.73 -22.31
C TYR A 231 22.57 9.68 -23.00
N GLY A 232 21.97 8.89 -23.91
CA GLY A 232 22.70 7.88 -24.68
C GLY A 232 23.14 6.65 -23.88
N ILE A 233 22.63 6.49 -22.65
CA ILE A 233 22.91 5.32 -21.82
C ILE A 233 22.26 4.08 -22.43
N LYS A 234 23.03 2.99 -22.50
CA LYS A 234 22.58 1.70 -23.04
C LYS A 234 22.66 0.64 -21.96
N ALA A 235 21.69 -0.28 -21.98
CA ALA A 235 21.73 -1.46 -21.16
C ALA A 235 22.83 -2.42 -21.66
N ALA A 236 23.55 -3.06 -20.74
CA ALA A 236 24.37 -4.22 -21.06
C ALA A 236 23.45 -5.40 -21.37
N ALA A 237 23.67 -6.13 -22.46
CA ALA A 237 22.82 -7.25 -22.84
C ALA A 237 22.91 -8.43 -21.86
N ASN A 238 24.03 -8.54 -21.13
CA ASN A 238 24.26 -9.56 -20.10
C ASN A 238 25.35 -9.12 -19.11
N LEU A 239 25.52 -9.89 -18.03
CA LEU A 239 26.50 -9.59 -17.00
C LEU A 239 27.96 -9.62 -17.51
N GLY A 240 28.29 -10.49 -18.46
CA GLY A 240 29.63 -10.59 -19.04
C GLY A 240 30.04 -9.35 -19.84
N GLU A 241 29.09 -8.71 -20.52
CA GLU A 241 29.28 -7.39 -21.14
C GLU A 241 29.37 -6.31 -20.07
N ALA A 242 28.47 -6.32 -19.09
CA ALA A 242 28.40 -5.32 -18.05
C ALA A 242 29.70 -5.20 -17.26
N LEU A 243 30.34 -6.33 -16.92
CA LEU A 243 31.63 -6.39 -16.22
C LEU A 243 32.78 -5.69 -16.97
N LYS A 244 32.61 -5.41 -18.26
CA LYS A 244 33.59 -4.72 -19.12
C LYS A 244 33.21 -3.28 -19.41
N MET A 245 32.00 -2.86 -19.04
CA MET A 245 31.51 -1.51 -19.27
C MET A 245 32.02 -0.56 -18.19
N ASN A 246 32.23 0.69 -18.58
CA ASN A 246 32.41 1.77 -17.62
C ASN A 246 31.03 2.23 -17.14
N PRO A 247 30.83 2.41 -15.82
CA PRO A 247 29.58 2.96 -15.32
C PRO A 247 29.41 4.41 -15.80
N PRO A 248 28.16 4.88 -15.99
CA PRO A 248 27.88 6.29 -16.21
C PRO A 248 28.36 7.14 -15.03
N GLU A 249 28.58 8.43 -15.27
CA GLU A 249 28.87 9.37 -14.18
C GLU A 249 27.73 9.38 -13.16
N LEU A 250 28.10 9.48 -11.88
CA LEU A 250 27.14 9.54 -10.79
C LEU A 250 26.35 10.85 -10.86
N PRO A 251 25.01 10.80 -10.71
CA PRO A 251 24.20 11.99 -10.63
C PRO A 251 24.47 12.73 -9.31
N LYS A 252 24.31 14.06 -9.33
CA LYS A 252 24.34 14.89 -8.12
C LYS A 252 22.91 15.23 -7.72
N PHE A 253 22.57 14.95 -6.46
CA PHE A 253 21.25 15.22 -5.92
C PHE A 253 21.31 16.39 -4.94
N ASP A 254 20.50 17.42 -5.20
CA ASP A 254 20.21 18.49 -4.25
C ASP A 254 18.97 18.10 -3.44
N TYR A 255 19.17 17.38 -2.34
CA TYR A 255 18.07 16.80 -1.57
C TYR A 255 17.11 17.84 -1.00
N GLU A 256 17.59 19.04 -0.66
CA GLU A 256 16.73 20.12 -0.18
C GLU A 256 15.80 20.60 -1.29
N LYS A 257 16.35 20.82 -2.49
CA LYS A 257 15.57 21.20 -3.67
C LYS A 257 14.55 20.13 -4.06
N LEU A 258 14.93 18.85 -4.01
CA LEU A 258 14.02 17.74 -4.28
C LEU A 258 12.89 17.67 -3.25
N LEU A 259 13.21 17.79 -1.95
CA LEU A 259 12.22 17.77 -0.86
C LEU A 259 11.29 18.98 -0.90
N ALA A 260 11.74 20.15 -1.37
CA ALA A 260 10.90 21.33 -1.52
C ALA A 260 9.73 21.13 -2.49
N THR A 261 9.81 20.15 -3.40
CA THR A 261 8.70 19.79 -4.30
C THR A 261 7.62 18.92 -3.64
N PHE A 262 7.84 18.45 -2.41
CA PHE A 262 6.87 17.63 -1.70
C PHE A 262 5.61 18.45 -1.38
N PRO A 263 4.40 18.02 -1.78
CA PRO A 263 3.15 18.78 -1.61
C PRO A 263 2.62 18.70 -0.18
N ALA A 264 3.37 19.20 0.81
CA ALA A 264 3.09 19.01 2.22
C ALA A 264 1.67 19.49 2.61
N LYS A 265 1.24 20.64 2.08
CA LYS A 265 -0.10 21.19 2.35
C LYS A 265 -1.20 20.25 1.86
N GLU A 266 -1.13 19.82 0.60
CA GLU A 266 -2.14 18.96 0.01
C GLU A 266 -2.12 17.56 0.64
N ILE A 267 -0.98 17.11 1.15
CA ILE A 267 -0.85 15.88 1.92
C ILE A 267 -1.46 16.02 3.32
N GLU A 268 -1.31 17.14 4.01
CA GLU A 268 -2.04 17.42 5.27
C GLU A 268 -3.56 17.38 5.06
N GLU A 269 -4.05 18.02 3.99
CA GLU A 269 -5.46 17.96 3.62
C GLU A 269 -5.91 16.53 3.30
N LEU A 270 -5.07 15.77 2.60
CA LEU A 270 -5.34 14.37 2.27
C LEU A 270 -5.44 13.50 3.53
N LYS A 271 -4.63 13.76 4.57
CA LYS A 271 -4.74 13.06 5.87
C LYS A 271 -6.06 13.32 6.57
N ASN A 272 -6.62 14.53 6.42
CA ASN A 272 -7.83 14.97 7.12
C ASN A 272 -9.13 14.63 6.37
N ASN A 273 -9.09 14.51 5.04
CA ASN A 273 -10.28 14.34 4.19
C ASN A 273 -10.55 12.90 3.70
N SER A 274 -9.79 11.91 4.15
CA SER A 274 -9.75 10.61 3.47
C SER A 274 -10.68 9.56 4.08
N ARG A 275 -11.98 9.66 3.74
CA ARG A 275 -12.79 8.51 3.29
C ARG A 275 -13.87 9.02 2.31
N PRO A 276 -13.95 8.53 1.07
CA PRO A 276 -15.11 8.79 0.22
C PRO A 276 -16.38 8.20 0.85
N GLY A 277 -17.53 8.80 0.54
CA GLY A 277 -18.85 8.23 0.83
C GLY A 277 -18.98 6.84 0.23
N VAL A 278 -19.17 5.83 1.07
CA VAL A 278 -19.12 4.43 0.68
C VAL A 278 -20.50 3.97 0.21
N GLU A 279 -20.71 3.88 -1.11
CA GLU A 279 -21.99 3.39 -1.67
C GLU A 279 -22.26 1.90 -1.38
N GLU A 280 -21.25 1.05 -1.16
CA GLU A 280 -21.46 -0.30 -0.63
C GLU A 280 -20.14 -0.93 -0.15
N LEU A 281 -20.02 -1.27 1.13
CA LEU A 281 -18.98 -2.19 1.58
C LEU A 281 -19.60 -3.44 2.21
N LEU A 282 -19.56 -4.54 1.46
CA LEU A 282 -20.04 -5.85 1.89
C LEU A 282 -18.97 -6.56 2.73
N TRP A 283 -19.32 -6.91 3.96
CA TRP A 283 -18.65 -7.98 4.71
C TRP A 283 -19.18 -9.29 4.11
N ALA A 284 -18.45 -9.97 3.23
CA ALA A 284 -18.86 -11.30 2.78
C ALA A 284 -17.62 -12.20 2.77
N ALA A 285 -17.56 -13.14 3.73
CA ALA A 285 -16.80 -14.40 3.87
C ALA A 285 -15.31 -14.50 3.43
N HIS A 286 -14.75 -13.54 2.72
CA HIS A 286 -13.40 -13.54 2.16
C HIS A 286 -12.80 -12.14 2.34
N GLY A 287 -12.56 -11.71 3.57
CA GLY A 287 -12.03 -10.34 3.75
C GLY A 287 -11.78 -9.82 5.15
N VAL A 288 -11.61 -10.67 6.18
CA VAL A 288 -11.27 -10.18 7.53
C VAL A 288 -10.00 -9.31 7.52
N LYS A 289 -9.03 -9.62 6.63
CA LYS A 289 -7.78 -8.86 6.49
C LYS A 289 -7.94 -7.49 5.80
N ASP A 290 -8.93 -7.34 4.94
CA ASP A 290 -9.11 -6.13 4.11
C ASP A 290 -9.91 -5.05 4.84
N PHE A 291 -10.84 -5.44 5.72
CA PHE A 291 -11.73 -4.51 6.40
C PHE A 291 -11.03 -3.68 7.48
N ASP A 292 -10.18 -4.30 8.32
CA ASP A 292 -9.34 -3.58 9.30
C ASP A 292 -8.35 -2.61 8.62
N ARG A 293 -7.98 -2.91 7.37
CA ARG A 293 -7.11 -2.05 6.55
C ARG A 293 -7.87 -0.84 6.01
N LYS A 294 -9.14 -1.03 5.65
CA LYS A 294 -10.03 -0.05 5.00
C LYS A 294 -10.78 0.86 6.00
N PHE A 295 -11.16 0.33 7.17
CA PHE A 295 -11.84 1.06 8.24
C PHE A 295 -11.04 0.89 9.52
N ASP A 296 -10.50 1.99 10.05
CA ASP A 296 -9.94 1.98 11.40
C ASP A 296 -11.08 1.68 12.38
N ILE A 297 -11.14 0.41 12.80
CA ILE A 297 -12.19 -0.11 13.65
C ILE A 297 -11.60 -0.65 14.93
N GLY A 298 -12.09 -0.11 16.04
CA GLY A 298 -11.80 -0.59 17.39
C GLY A 298 -12.86 -1.59 17.82
N PHE A 299 -12.42 -2.65 18.51
CA PHE A 299 -13.30 -3.67 19.09
C PHE A 299 -13.13 -3.64 20.61
N SER A 300 -14.22 -3.77 21.37
CA SER A 300 -14.13 -3.97 22.82
C SER A 300 -13.46 -5.32 23.14
N ARG A 301 -12.97 -5.48 24.38
CA ARG A 301 -12.38 -6.75 24.86
C ARG A 301 -13.35 -7.93 24.77
N ASP A 302 -14.63 -7.60 24.80
CA ASP A 302 -15.76 -8.51 24.65
C ASP A 302 -16.05 -8.86 23.19
N MET A 303 -15.16 -8.57 22.24
CA MET A 303 -15.28 -9.02 20.85
C MET A 303 -14.06 -9.85 20.44
N GLU A 304 -14.30 -11.00 19.82
CA GLU A 304 -13.27 -11.91 19.32
C GLU A 304 -13.41 -12.10 17.81
N LYS A 305 -12.33 -11.83 17.07
CA LYS A 305 -12.29 -12.03 15.62
C LYS A 305 -12.08 -13.51 15.30
N GLN A 306 -12.91 -14.03 14.41
CA GLN A 306 -12.79 -15.37 13.82
C GLN A 306 -12.81 -15.25 12.28
N PRO A 307 -12.33 -16.25 11.53
CA PRO A 307 -12.21 -16.17 10.07
C PRO A 307 -13.52 -15.83 9.34
N GLU A 308 -14.65 -16.26 9.87
CA GLU A 308 -15.98 -16.13 9.24
C GLU A 308 -16.82 -14.98 9.83
N ALA A 309 -16.51 -14.51 11.05
CA ALA A 309 -17.33 -13.53 11.78
C ALA A 309 -16.59 -12.91 12.99
N THR A 310 -17.17 -11.87 13.59
CA THR A 310 -16.69 -11.27 14.83
C THR A 310 -17.66 -11.60 15.96
N TRP A 311 -17.17 -12.35 16.92
CA TRP A 311 -17.94 -12.89 18.03
C TRP A 311 -18.02 -11.88 19.15
N VAL A 312 -19.14 -11.89 19.88
CA VAL A 312 -19.28 -11.12 21.11
C VAL A 312 -19.25 -12.07 22.30
N LYS A 313 -18.46 -11.72 23.31
CA LYS A 313 -18.29 -12.40 24.59
C LYS A 313 -19.09 -11.66 25.65
N GLY A 314 -19.98 -12.34 26.36
CA GLY A 314 -20.78 -11.72 27.42
C GLY A 314 -22.03 -10.99 26.94
N ASN A 315 -22.52 -10.00 27.69
CA ASN A 315 -23.84 -9.39 27.43
C ASN A 315 -23.77 -8.05 26.69
N ASN A 316 -22.58 -7.44 26.61
CA ASN A 316 -22.37 -6.15 25.98
C ASN A 316 -21.08 -6.18 25.16
N ALA A 317 -21.10 -5.56 23.98
CA ALA A 317 -19.90 -5.25 23.23
C ALA A 317 -20.03 -3.91 22.52
N SER A 318 -18.89 -3.38 22.09
CA SER A 318 -18.89 -2.19 21.24
C SER A 318 -17.86 -2.27 20.13
N LEU A 319 -18.25 -1.72 18.99
CA LEU A 319 -17.43 -1.52 17.81
C LEU A 319 -17.31 -0.03 17.56
N THR A 320 -16.11 0.50 17.44
CA THR A 320 -15.89 1.92 17.12
C THR A 320 -15.36 2.05 15.71
N ILE A 321 -16.06 2.82 14.88
CA ILE A 321 -15.66 3.23 13.55
C ILE A 321 -15.04 4.62 13.66
N MET A 322 -13.76 4.77 13.29
CA MET A 322 -13.11 6.09 13.28
C MET A 322 -13.82 7.09 12.35
N PRO A 323 -13.68 8.41 12.62
CA PRO A 323 -14.18 9.50 11.78
C PRO A 323 -14.15 9.22 10.27
N MET A 324 -15.27 9.50 9.60
CA MET A 324 -15.38 9.42 8.14
C MET A 324 -16.32 10.47 7.59
N ASN A 325 -16.04 10.92 6.36
CA ASN A 325 -16.95 11.78 5.61
C ASN A 325 -17.87 10.90 4.75
N LEU A 326 -19.18 11.08 4.87
CA LEU A 326 -20.16 10.32 4.08
C LEU A 326 -20.30 10.84 2.64
N GLY A 327 -19.75 12.02 2.30
CA GLY A 327 -19.94 12.66 0.99
C GLY A 327 -21.38 13.11 0.71
N ARG A 328 -22.32 12.82 1.61
CA ARG A 328 -23.75 13.13 1.56
C ARG A 328 -24.26 13.45 2.98
N ALA A 329 -25.40 14.12 3.09
CA ALA A 329 -25.94 14.56 4.37
C ALA A 329 -26.31 13.40 5.31
N TYR A 330 -26.75 12.26 4.75
CA TYR A 330 -27.26 11.09 5.47
C TYR A 330 -26.73 9.78 4.88
N GLY A 331 -26.69 8.74 5.71
CA GLY A 331 -26.38 7.38 5.32
C GLY A 331 -27.05 6.37 6.25
N SER A 332 -26.70 5.09 6.09
CA SER A 332 -27.17 4.02 6.94
C SER A 332 -26.08 2.99 7.24
N ILE A 333 -26.17 2.41 8.43
CA ILE A 333 -25.32 1.31 8.82
C ILE A 333 -26.17 0.06 8.88
N ARG A 334 -25.80 -0.94 8.07
CA ARG A 334 -26.42 -2.25 8.07
C ARG A 334 -25.58 -3.23 8.85
N LEU A 335 -26.21 -3.96 9.76
CA LEU A 335 -25.59 -4.99 10.59
C LEU A 335 -26.41 -6.25 10.42
N GLN A 336 -25.82 -7.27 9.83
CA GLN A 336 -26.35 -8.61 9.86
C GLN A 336 -25.87 -9.25 11.17
N LEU A 337 -26.83 -9.81 11.89
CA LEU A 337 -26.65 -10.45 13.18
C LEU A 337 -27.03 -11.92 13.01
N ARG A 338 -26.28 -12.81 13.64
CA ARG A 338 -26.58 -14.25 13.65
C ARG A 338 -26.93 -14.69 15.07
N SER A 339 -27.88 -15.61 15.17
CA SER A 339 -28.31 -16.16 16.46
C SER A 339 -27.21 -17.04 17.07
N CYS A 340 -27.23 -17.19 18.39
CA CYS A 340 -26.65 -18.39 19.01
C CYS A 340 -27.51 -19.61 18.72
N ASP A 341 -26.96 -20.82 18.86
CA ASP A 341 -27.74 -22.05 18.66
C ASP A 341 -28.85 -22.15 19.72
N THR A 342 -30.01 -21.58 19.39
CA THR A 342 -31.15 -21.40 20.29
C THR A 342 -31.77 -22.75 20.70
N ARG A 343 -31.46 -23.83 19.95
CA ARG A 343 -31.94 -25.19 20.22
C ARG A 343 -31.38 -25.77 21.53
N LEU A 344 -30.17 -25.37 21.94
CA LEU A 344 -29.53 -25.89 23.14
C LEU A 344 -29.90 -25.09 24.41
N SER A 345 -30.62 -23.99 24.24
CA SER A 345 -30.95 -23.01 25.29
C SER A 345 -32.44 -22.84 25.56
N GLY A 346 -33.31 -23.37 24.68
CA GLY A 346 -34.76 -23.44 24.90
C GLY A 346 -35.52 -22.11 25.00
N GLY A 347 -34.89 -20.96 24.70
CA GLY A 347 -35.48 -19.63 24.90
C GLY A 347 -35.33 -18.69 23.71
N ASN A 348 -36.04 -17.55 23.77
CA ASN A 348 -35.93 -16.47 22.79
C ASN A 348 -34.65 -15.65 23.06
N GLN A 349 -33.99 -15.23 22.00
CA GLN A 349 -32.84 -14.33 22.07
C GLN A 349 -33.23 -12.92 21.62
N GLN A 350 -32.77 -11.90 22.35
CA GLN A 350 -32.95 -10.50 21.98
C GLN A 350 -31.62 -9.76 22.05
N VAL A 351 -31.32 -8.99 21.00
CA VAL A 351 -30.16 -8.10 20.93
C VAL A 351 -30.61 -6.71 20.51
N THR A 352 -30.21 -5.72 21.30
CA THR A 352 -30.38 -4.31 20.99
C THR A 352 -29.07 -3.77 20.45
N VAL A 353 -29.16 -3.03 19.35
CA VAL A 353 -28.05 -2.31 18.74
C VAL A 353 -28.31 -0.82 18.88
N THR A 354 -27.33 -0.09 19.41
CA THR A 354 -27.42 1.36 19.61
C THR A 354 -26.16 2.03 19.06
N THR A 355 -26.30 3.17 18.39
CA THR A 355 -25.15 3.97 17.94
C THR A 355 -24.90 5.14 18.89
N SER A 356 -23.67 5.64 18.96
CA SER A 356 -23.33 6.86 19.70
C SER A 356 -24.01 8.12 19.15
N ALA A 357 -24.63 8.03 17.96
CA ALA A 357 -25.46 9.07 17.36
C ALA A 357 -26.95 8.98 17.76
N GLY A 358 -27.33 8.01 18.60
CA GLY A 358 -28.68 7.87 19.14
C GLY A 358 -29.60 6.93 18.35
N SER A 359 -29.22 6.48 17.16
CA SER A 359 -30.01 5.47 16.41
C SER A 359 -29.98 4.11 17.13
N GLN A 360 -31.14 3.45 17.22
CA GLN A 360 -31.30 2.15 17.89
C GLN A 360 -32.21 1.21 17.10
N ALA A 361 -31.92 -0.09 17.15
CA ALA A 361 -32.79 -1.14 16.66
C ALA A 361 -32.69 -2.39 17.54
N THR A 362 -33.77 -3.16 17.66
CA THR A 362 -33.79 -4.40 18.44
C THR A 362 -34.19 -5.56 17.55
N VAL A 363 -33.46 -6.67 17.69
CA VAL A 363 -33.66 -7.91 16.94
C VAL A 363 -33.99 -9.04 17.89
N ASN A 364 -34.98 -9.83 17.52
CA ASN A 364 -35.47 -10.96 18.31
C ASN A 364 -35.37 -12.25 17.50
N TRP A 365 -34.83 -13.33 18.06
CA TRP A 365 -34.91 -14.69 17.54
C TRP A 365 -35.80 -15.52 18.45
N ALA A 366 -36.76 -16.24 17.86
CA ALA A 366 -37.54 -17.23 18.59
C ALA A 366 -36.67 -18.47 18.89
N SER A 367 -37.10 -19.28 19.85
CA SER A 367 -36.47 -20.59 20.10
C SER A 367 -36.40 -21.42 18.80
N GLY A 368 -35.20 -21.84 18.41
CA GLY A 368 -34.92 -22.58 17.17
C GLY A 368 -34.70 -21.72 15.91
N ASP A 369 -34.92 -20.39 15.95
CA ASP A 369 -34.67 -19.51 14.80
C ASP A 369 -33.18 -19.22 14.64
N MET A 370 -32.59 -19.73 13.57
CA MET A 370 -31.16 -19.61 13.23
C MET A 370 -30.88 -18.67 12.06
N ARG A 371 -31.91 -18.00 11.53
CA ARG A 371 -31.76 -17.10 10.37
C ARG A 371 -30.97 -15.86 10.74
N ASN A 372 -30.15 -15.38 9.82
CA ASN A 372 -29.51 -14.08 9.94
C ASN A 372 -30.58 -12.98 9.91
N LYS A 373 -30.41 -11.95 10.74
CA LYS A 373 -31.32 -10.79 10.79
C LYS A 373 -30.53 -9.53 10.53
N GLU A 374 -31.07 -8.65 9.69
CA GLU A 374 -30.46 -7.37 9.35
C GLU A 374 -31.02 -6.24 10.23
N VAL A 375 -30.14 -5.35 10.65
CA VAL A 375 -30.42 -4.10 11.36
C VAL A 375 -29.93 -2.96 10.49
N VAL A 376 -30.79 -1.98 10.21
CA VAL A 376 -30.42 -0.76 9.47
C VAL A 376 -30.58 0.43 10.41
N LEU A 377 -29.48 1.15 10.67
CA LEU A 377 -29.44 2.30 11.57
C LEU A 377 -29.13 3.55 10.75
N PRO A 378 -30.03 4.56 10.70
CA PRO A 378 -29.73 5.81 10.01
C PRO A 378 -28.59 6.54 10.72
N ILE A 379 -27.80 7.28 9.96
CA ILE A 379 -26.71 8.09 10.50
C ILE A 379 -26.52 9.36 9.69
N ASP A 380 -26.28 10.48 10.38
CA ASP A 380 -25.98 11.75 9.74
C ASP A 380 -24.45 11.93 9.54
N SER A 381 -24.10 12.78 8.58
CA SER A 381 -22.71 13.09 8.25
C SER A 381 -21.91 13.71 9.40
N GLN A 382 -22.54 14.52 10.25
CA GLN A 382 -21.86 15.16 11.38
C GLN A 382 -21.46 14.11 12.42
N SER A 383 -22.33 13.16 12.72
CA SER A 383 -22.07 12.06 13.63
C SER A 383 -20.96 11.14 13.10
N MET A 384 -20.97 10.81 11.80
CA MET A 384 -19.87 10.02 11.22
C MET A 384 -18.54 10.75 11.17
N SER A 385 -18.54 12.07 10.98
CA SER A 385 -17.32 12.90 10.97
C SER A 385 -16.63 12.94 12.34
N LYS A 386 -17.35 12.65 13.42
CA LYS A 386 -16.81 12.55 14.79
C LYS A 386 -16.38 11.13 15.17
N GLY A 387 -16.63 10.16 14.29
CA GLY A 387 -16.52 8.74 14.59
C GLY A 387 -17.77 8.21 15.28
N LEU A 388 -18.00 6.91 15.14
CA LEU A 388 -19.22 6.26 15.60
C LEU A 388 -18.91 5.03 16.44
N THR A 389 -19.54 4.90 17.59
CA THR A 389 -19.54 3.66 18.36
C THR A 389 -20.89 2.96 18.22
N ILE A 390 -20.85 1.68 17.85
CA ILE A 390 -21.99 0.78 17.80
C ILE A 390 -21.92 -0.12 19.02
N HIS A 391 -22.92 -0.03 19.88
CA HIS A 391 -23.10 -0.85 21.07
C HIS A 391 -24.07 -1.99 20.77
N LEU A 392 -23.70 -3.20 21.18
CA LEU A 392 -24.50 -4.41 21.09
C LEU A 392 -24.81 -4.84 22.53
N ALA A 393 -26.08 -4.92 22.88
CA ALA A 393 -26.55 -5.32 24.21
C ALA A 393 -27.54 -6.48 24.10
N ALA A 394 -27.18 -7.63 24.64
CA ALA A 394 -28.07 -8.79 24.71
C ALA A 394 -28.98 -8.67 25.95
N ALA A 395 -30.26 -9.09 25.83
CA ALA A 395 -31.18 -9.03 26.97
C ALA A 395 -30.71 -9.95 28.11
N LYS A 396 -30.95 -9.58 29.37
CA LYS A 396 -30.43 -10.29 30.56
C LYS A 396 -31.06 -11.67 30.83
N SER A 397 -31.89 -12.19 29.92
CA SER A 397 -32.68 -13.43 30.08
C SER A 397 -32.68 -14.25 28.79
N GLY A 398 -32.52 -15.57 28.88
CA GLY A 398 -32.58 -16.47 27.71
C GLY A 398 -31.22 -17.03 27.25
N PRO A 399 -31.13 -17.57 26.03
CA PRO A 399 -29.95 -18.22 25.47
C PRO A 399 -28.65 -17.44 25.56
N GLN A 400 -28.74 -16.11 25.49
CA GLN A 400 -27.59 -15.21 25.45
C GLN A 400 -26.76 -15.20 26.74
N LEU A 401 -27.23 -15.80 27.85
CA LEU A 401 -26.39 -16.07 29.02
C LEU A 401 -25.20 -17.01 28.72
N SER A 402 -25.27 -17.76 27.60
CA SER A 402 -24.24 -18.70 27.14
C SER A 402 -23.10 -18.08 26.32
N TRP A 403 -23.08 -16.76 26.09
CA TRP A 403 -21.98 -16.03 25.41
C TRP A 403 -20.63 -16.06 26.17
N LYS A 404 -20.49 -16.95 27.16
CA LYS A 404 -19.28 -17.17 27.98
C LYS A 404 -18.37 -18.30 27.45
N ASN A 405 -18.80 -19.10 26.47
CA ASN A 405 -18.02 -20.26 26.00
C ASN A 405 -17.87 -20.32 24.46
N PRO A 406 -16.65 -20.11 23.90
CA PRO A 406 -16.44 -19.76 22.48
C PRO A 406 -16.69 -20.88 21.46
N THR A 407 -16.87 -22.13 21.87
CA THR A 407 -16.84 -23.27 20.93
C THR A 407 -18.18 -23.67 20.33
N ARG A 408 -19.35 -23.15 20.79
CA ARG A 408 -20.66 -23.62 20.29
C ARG A 408 -21.82 -22.60 20.15
N PHE A 409 -21.68 -21.31 20.46
CA PHE A 409 -22.86 -20.43 20.59
C PHE A 409 -22.66 -18.95 20.21
N GLY A 410 -23.31 -18.49 19.12
CA GLY A 410 -23.66 -17.07 18.87
C GLY A 410 -22.63 -16.18 18.17
N SER A 411 -22.79 -15.93 16.87
CA SER A 411 -21.93 -15.01 16.12
C SER A 411 -22.66 -13.71 15.78
N VAL A 412 -21.99 -12.57 15.85
CA VAL A 412 -22.44 -11.35 15.17
C VAL A 412 -21.69 -11.29 13.84
N GLY A 413 -22.37 -11.17 12.71
CA GLY A 413 -21.70 -11.29 11.41
C GLY A 413 -22.36 -10.57 10.26
N VAL A 414 -21.57 -9.66 9.67
CA VAL A 414 -21.73 -8.78 8.50
C VAL A 414 -22.16 -7.35 8.82
N VAL A 415 -21.19 -6.49 9.14
CA VAL A 415 -21.38 -5.02 9.14
C VAL A 415 -21.16 -4.50 7.73
N SER A 416 -22.18 -3.96 7.08
CA SER A 416 -22.05 -3.17 5.84
C SER A 416 -22.50 -1.75 6.06
N ILE A 417 -21.68 -0.77 5.72
CA ILE A 417 -22.06 0.65 5.75
C ILE A 417 -22.50 1.02 4.34
N ARG A 418 -23.70 1.59 4.20
CA ARG A 418 -24.22 2.07 2.91
C ARG A 418 -24.58 3.54 3.02
N THR A 419 -23.96 4.37 2.20
CA THR A 419 -24.43 5.74 1.95
C THR A 419 -25.58 5.70 0.95
N ASN A 420 -26.70 6.35 1.26
CA ASN A 420 -27.84 6.44 0.34
C ASN A 420 -27.68 7.57 -0.66
#